data_AF-A0ABC8CXP6-F1
#
_entry.id   AF-A0ABC8CXP6-F1
#
_cell.length_a   1.000
_cell.length_b   1.000
_cell.length_c   1.000
_cell.angle_alpha   90.00
_cell.angle_beta   90.00
_cell.angle_gamma   90.00
#
_symmetry.space_group_name_H-M   'P 1'
#
loop_
_entity.id
_entity.type
_entity.pdbx_description
1 polymer ?
#
loop_
_entity_poly.entity_id
_entity_poly.type
_entity_poly.pdbx_seq_one_letter_code
_entity_poly.pdbx_strand_id
1 'polypeptide(L)'
;MICSLSEVKDSLLMWSHYTNSHSGFCIEYDFTQINNVCSELHPVFYDNKIIDITQYYKYKNQDLFKVAILNKSTEWSYENEWRIVEYNSISEGVSINVPKPIALYFGCNMLPEHICMLSKIADKLNIDKYVMVDIRGPDWQLIKEEYLNLNGDVKLKEFAEGHGIKYSTLRSRKNRENWDSEINKNVATKSATKQKNVATFKNKDELAINRDRSNNTMSPKATFKTNTTNKSGAPIGNKNALGNSGGPGGPIRNRVLATTENYS
;
A
#
# COMPACT_ATOMS: atom_id res chain seq x y z
N MET A 1 -2.56 -33.38 5.13
CA MET A 1 -3.14 -32.07 4.74
C MET A 1 -2.36 -30.96 5.44
N ILE A 2 -2.16 -29.81 4.79
CA ILE A 2 -1.55 -28.61 5.40
C ILE A 2 -2.53 -27.44 5.21
N CYS A 3 -2.88 -26.75 6.29
CA CYS A 3 -3.59 -25.49 6.24
C CYS A 3 -2.72 -24.40 6.84
N SER A 4 -2.44 -23.35 6.06
CA SER A 4 -1.62 -22.22 6.47
C SER A 4 -2.48 -21.05 6.95
N LEU A 5 -2.10 -20.49 8.09
CA LEU A 5 -2.71 -19.36 8.77
C LEU A 5 -1.62 -18.31 9.05
N SER A 6 -2.02 -17.09 9.40
CA SER A 6 -1.11 -15.99 9.70
C SER A 6 -1.62 -15.18 10.88
N GLU A 7 -0.70 -14.68 11.71
CA GLU A 7 -1.02 -13.70 12.76
C GLU A 7 -1.24 -12.28 12.19
N VAL A 8 -0.85 -12.03 10.94
CA VAL A 8 -0.82 -10.70 10.33
C VAL A 8 -1.94 -10.57 9.31
N LYS A 9 -2.93 -9.72 9.64
CA LYS A 9 -4.09 -9.44 8.78
C LYS A 9 -3.93 -8.20 7.89
N ASP A 10 -2.94 -7.36 8.13
CA ASP A 10 -2.77 -6.05 7.46
C ASP A 10 -1.53 -5.99 6.53
N SER A 11 -0.89 -7.13 6.26
CA SER A 11 0.28 -7.24 5.38
C SER A 11 -0.09 -7.03 3.91
N LEU A 12 0.31 -5.88 3.36
CA LEU A 12 0.13 -5.54 1.94
C LEU A 12 0.56 -6.66 0.99
N LEU A 13 1.71 -7.24 1.26
CA LEU A 13 2.31 -8.26 0.42
C LEU A 13 1.45 -9.53 0.41
N MET A 14 0.96 -9.95 1.58
CA MET A 14 0.06 -11.10 1.68
C MET A 14 -1.26 -10.87 0.94
N TRP A 15 -1.85 -9.68 1.07
CA TRP A 15 -3.07 -9.37 0.32
C TRP A 15 -2.81 -9.40 -1.20
N SER A 16 -1.65 -8.94 -1.66
CA SER A 16 -1.31 -9.03 -3.08
C SER A 16 -1.22 -10.48 -3.58
N HIS A 17 -0.62 -11.37 -2.79
CA HIS A 17 -0.38 -12.77 -3.17
C HIS A 17 -1.59 -13.67 -2.97
N TYR A 18 -2.27 -13.57 -1.84
CA TYR A 18 -3.27 -14.56 -1.41
C TYR A 18 -4.71 -14.13 -1.64
N THR A 19 -4.96 -12.86 -1.98
CA THR A 19 -6.33 -12.35 -2.14
C THR A 19 -6.60 -11.87 -3.56
N ASN A 20 -5.95 -12.48 -4.55
CA ASN A 20 -6.08 -12.08 -5.95
C ASN A 20 -5.84 -10.57 -6.14
N SER A 21 -4.69 -10.06 -5.69
CA SER A 21 -4.35 -8.63 -5.77
C SER A 21 -5.32 -7.69 -5.04
N HIS A 22 -5.61 -7.98 -3.76
CA HIS A 22 -6.51 -7.21 -2.89
C HIS A 22 -8.00 -7.24 -3.29
N SER A 23 -8.44 -8.17 -4.14
CA SER A 23 -9.86 -8.32 -4.51
C SER A 23 -10.60 -9.42 -3.73
N GLY A 24 -9.88 -10.22 -2.94
CA GLY A 24 -10.39 -11.29 -2.09
C GLY A 24 -10.69 -10.82 -0.66
N PHE A 25 -10.81 -11.77 0.25
CA PHE A 25 -11.12 -11.54 1.67
C PHE A 25 -10.18 -12.33 2.59
N CYS A 26 -10.18 -11.99 3.87
CA CYS A 26 -9.47 -12.72 4.93
C CYS A 26 -10.45 -13.03 6.08
N ILE A 27 -10.33 -14.23 6.67
CA ILE A 27 -11.12 -14.67 7.82
C ILE A 27 -10.21 -14.73 9.03
N GLU A 28 -10.64 -14.14 10.14
CA GLU A 28 -9.90 -14.19 11.41
C GLU A 28 -10.55 -15.14 12.40
N TYR A 29 -9.70 -15.85 13.12
CA TYR A 29 -10.04 -16.87 14.09
C TYR A 29 -9.31 -16.59 15.40
N ASP A 30 -9.97 -16.86 16.52
CA ASP A 30 -9.34 -16.85 17.84
C ASP A 30 -9.12 -18.29 18.32
N PHE A 31 -7.85 -18.71 18.33
CA PHE A 31 -7.45 -20.04 18.80
C PHE A 31 -7.17 -20.11 20.31
N THR A 32 -7.22 -18.99 21.04
CA THR A 32 -6.90 -18.95 22.49
C THR A 32 -7.98 -19.60 23.36
N GLN A 33 -9.22 -19.63 22.88
CA GLN A 33 -10.39 -20.11 23.64
C GLN A 33 -10.69 -21.60 23.44
N ILE A 34 -9.79 -22.33 22.77
CA ILE A 34 -9.98 -23.74 22.45
C ILE A 34 -9.14 -24.60 23.40
N ASN A 35 -9.80 -25.44 24.19
CA ASN A 35 -9.11 -26.38 25.07
C ASN A 35 -8.61 -27.66 24.37
N ASN A 36 -9.07 -28.03 23.15
CA ASN A 36 -8.71 -29.34 22.56
C ASN A 36 -8.89 -29.51 21.02
N VAL A 37 -9.16 -28.45 20.24
CA VAL A 37 -9.63 -28.60 18.84
C VAL A 37 -8.50 -28.58 17.79
N CYS A 38 -7.27 -28.17 18.13
CA CYS A 38 -6.18 -28.12 17.16
C CYS A 38 -4.83 -28.53 17.76
N SER A 39 -4.71 -29.80 18.17
CA SER A 39 -3.43 -30.37 18.65
C SER A 39 -2.30 -30.33 17.61
N GLU A 40 -2.63 -30.06 16.35
CA GLU A 40 -1.70 -30.03 15.21
C GLU A 40 -1.44 -28.60 14.68
N LEU A 41 -1.81 -27.56 15.43
CA LEU A 41 -1.48 -26.17 15.09
C LEU A 41 -0.05 -25.84 15.56
N HIS A 42 0.83 -25.51 14.63
CA HIS A 42 2.24 -25.29 14.88
C HIS A 42 2.74 -23.98 14.25
N PRO A 43 3.62 -23.24 14.92
CA PRO A 43 4.27 -22.08 14.29
C PRO A 43 5.26 -22.55 13.22
N VAL A 44 5.42 -21.76 12.17
CA VAL A 44 6.47 -21.97 11.17
C VAL A 44 7.78 -21.38 11.68
N PHE A 45 8.84 -22.18 11.59
CA PHE A 45 10.21 -21.78 11.87
C PHE A 45 10.86 -21.21 10.61
N TYR A 46 11.48 -20.04 10.77
CA TYR A 46 12.13 -19.34 9.67
C TYR A 46 13.65 -19.48 9.76
N ASP A 47 14.24 -20.21 8.81
CA ASP A 47 15.68 -20.38 8.67
C ASP A 47 16.03 -20.51 7.18
N ASN A 48 17.20 -20.02 6.79
CA ASN A 48 17.73 -20.19 5.42
C ASN A 48 18.58 -21.46 5.28
N LYS A 49 18.86 -22.16 6.38
CA LYS A 49 19.51 -23.47 6.34
C LYS A 49 18.54 -24.51 5.79
N ILE A 50 18.95 -25.16 4.70
CA ILE A 50 18.23 -26.30 4.15
C ILE A 50 18.44 -27.49 5.09
N ILE A 51 17.35 -28.03 5.61
CA ILE A 51 17.37 -29.26 6.41
C ILE A 51 17.28 -30.44 5.44
N ASP A 52 18.38 -31.17 5.25
CA ASP A 52 18.39 -32.40 4.46
C ASP A 52 17.94 -33.59 5.32
N ILE A 53 16.70 -34.04 5.09
CA ILE A 53 16.11 -35.21 5.74
C ILE A 53 16.13 -36.47 4.85
N THR A 54 16.78 -36.45 3.69
CA THR A 54 16.73 -37.51 2.67
C THR A 54 17.11 -38.87 3.25
N GLN A 55 18.20 -38.92 4.01
CA GLN A 55 18.70 -40.14 4.66
C GLN A 55 17.73 -40.75 5.68
N TYR A 56 16.79 -39.94 6.19
CA TYR A 56 15.83 -40.36 7.20
C TYR A 56 14.45 -40.70 6.63
N TYR A 57 14.21 -40.44 5.34
CA TYR A 57 12.93 -40.72 4.68
C TYR A 57 12.48 -42.17 4.84
N LYS A 58 13.42 -43.12 4.81
CA LYS A 58 13.16 -44.56 4.97
C LYS A 58 12.52 -44.94 6.30
N TYR A 59 12.69 -44.12 7.34
CA TYR A 59 12.15 -44.41 8.67
C TYR A 59 10.68 -43.99 8.83
N LYS A 60 10.09 -43.30 7.82
CA LYS A 60 8.69 -42.83 7.84
C LYS A 60 8.31 -42.12 9.16
N ASN A 61 9.25 -41.38 9.75
CA ASN A 61 9.06 -40.72 11.03
C ASN A 61 8.26 -39.42 10.84
N GLN A 62 7.07 -39.35 11.44
CA GLN A 62 6.16 -38.20 11.34
C GLN A 62 6.79 -36.91 11.85
N ASP A 63 7.62 -36.96 12.90
CA ASP A 63 8.28 -35.78 13.46
C ASP A 63 9.28 -35.17 12.47
N LEU A 64 9.97 -35.99 11.68
CA LEU A 64 10.89 -35.50 10.65
C LEU A 64 10.14 -34.84 9.49
N PHE A 65 8.95 -35.36 9.14
CA PHE A 65 8.08 -34.69 8.18
C PHE A 65 7.53 -33.37 8.75
N LYS A 66 7.19 -33.30 10.06
CA LYS A 66 6.83 -32.04 10.73
C LYS A 66 7.94 -31.01 10.57
N VAL A 67 9.19 -31.39 10.84
CA VAL A 67 10.34 -30.48 10.66
C VAL A 67 10.41 -29.95 9.23
N ALA A 68 10.33 -30.79 8.21
CA ALA A 68 10.38 -30.30 6.82
C ALA A 68 9.19 -29.37 6.46
N ILE A 69 7.99 -29.68 6.95
CA ILE A 69 6.78 -28.90 6.68
C ILE A 69 6.70 -27.64 7.55
N LEU A 70 7.39 -27.56 8.68
CA LEU A 70 7.34 -26.39 9.56
C LEU A 70 8.51 -25.43 9.35
N ASN A 71 9.39 -25.68 8.38
CA ASN A 71 10.49 -24.76 8.05
C ASN A 71 10.22 -23.98 6.77
N LYS A 72 10.57 -22.69 6.77
CA LYS A 72 10.43 -21.78 5.62
C LYS A 72 11.60 -20.79 5.59
N SER A 73 11.93 -20.26 4.42
CA SER A 73 12.98 -19.26 4.29
C SER A 73 12.62 -17.97 5.04
N THR A 74 13.64 -17.29 5.60
CA THR A 74 13.47 -16.03 6.35
C THR A 74 12.87 -14.91 5.51
N GLU A 75 12.97 -14.96 4.18
CA GLU A 75 12.33 -14.01 3.27
C GLU A 75 10.81 -13.94 3.46
N TRP A 76 10.19 -15.03 3.94
CA TRP A 76 8.75 -15.13 4.18
C TRP A 76 8.37 -14.93 5.66
N SER A 77 9.32 -14.50 6.50
CA SER A 77 9.09 -14.31 7.95
C SER A 77 8.04 -13.25 8.27
N TYR A 78 7.78 -12.31 7.36
CA TYR A 78 6.74 -11.29 7.51
C TYR A 78 5.32 -11.87 7.57
N GLU A 79 5.13 -13.14 7.22
CA GLU A 79 3.82 -13.79 7.28
C GLU A 79 3.42 -14.21 8.69
N ASN A 80 4.36 -14.37 9.63
CA ASN A 80 4.10 -14.95 10.96
C ASN A 80 3.18 -16.18 10.86
N GLU A 81 3.59 -17.14 10.04
CA GLU A 81 2.76 -18.25 9.57
C GLU A 81 2.59 -19.31 10.67
N TRP A 82 1.38 -19.84 10.78
CA TRP A 82 1.05 -21.03 11.54
C TRP A 82 0.47 -22.09 10.60
N ARG A 83 0.75 -23.37 10.86
CA ARG A 83 0.27 -24.48 10.05
C ARG A 83 -0.50 -25.47 10.91
N ILE A 84 -1.67 -25.87 10.42
CA ILE A 84 -2.37 -27.09 10.88
C ILE A 84 -1.87 -28.25 10.02
N VAL A 85 -1.26 -29.26 10.64
CA VAL A 85 -0.65 -30.39 9.93
C VAL A 85 -1.33 -31.70 10.29
N GLU A 86 -2.18 -32.21 9.39
CA GLU A 86 -2.91 -33.47 9.61
C GLU A 86 -2.27 -34.61 8.80
N TYR A 87 -1.95 -35.72 9.45
CA TYR A 87 -1.21 -36.86 8.86
C TYR A 87 -2.13 -37.97 8.35
N ASN A 88 -3.33 -38.12 8.91
CA ASN A 88 -4.15 -39.33 8.73
C ASN A 88 -5.25 -39.19 7.66
N SER A 89 -5.23 -38.13 6.87
CA SER A 89 -6.27 -37.80 5.91
C SER A 89 -5.89 -38.22 4.48
N ILE A 90 -6.17 -39.48 4.14
CA ILE A 90 -6.00 -40.05 2.78
C ILE A 90 -7.27 -39.82 1.92
N SER A 91 -8.38 -39.40 2.52
CA SER A 91 -9.62 -39.09 1.79
C SER A 91 -9.63 -37.67 1.21
N GLU A 92 -10.14 -37.51 0.00
CA GLU A 92 -10.48 -36.19 -0.55
C GLU A 92 -11.50 -35.48 0.36
N GLY A 93 -11.30 -34.17 0.62
CA GLY A 93 -12.29 -33.33 1.31
C GLY A 93 -12.30 -33.42 2.84
N VAL A 94 -11.14 -33.34 3.49
CA VAL A 94 -11.05 -33.40 4.95
C VAL A 94 -11.51 -32.09 5.59
N SER A 95 -12.51 -32.19 6.46
CA SER A 95 -12.97 -31.04 7.25
C SER A 95 -12.05 -30.87 8.46
N ILE A 96 -11.42 -29.70 8.55
CA ILE A 96 -10.64 -29.31 9.73
C ILE A 96 -11.60 -28.66 10.72
N ASN A 97 -11.56 -29.09 11.97
CA ASN A 97 -12.29 -28.42 13.03
C ASN A 97 -11.54 -27.14 13.41
N VAL A 98 -12.16 -25.99 13.18
CA VAL A 98 -11.62 -24.66 13.50
C VAL A 98 -12.65 -23.90 14.35
N PRO A 99 -12.22 -22.96 15.20
CA PRO A 99 -13.16 -22.12 15.95
C PRO A 99 -14.13 -21.42 15.00
N LYS A 100 -15.25 -20.96 15.55
CA LYS A 100 -16.10 -20.00 14.84
C LYS A 100 -15.24 -18.77 14.47
N PRO A 101 -15.28 -18.30 13.22
CA PRO A 101 -14.66 -17.04 12.84
C PRO A 101 -15.10 -15.90 13.75
N ILE A 102 -14.22 -14.93 13.98
CA ILE A 102 -14.54 -13.73 14.77
C ILE A 102 -14.67 -12.48 13.90
N ALA A 103 -14.01 -12.45 12.74
CA ALA A 103 -14.08 -11.32 11.82
C ALA A 103 -13.86 -11.72 10.36
N LEU A 104 -14.39 -10.88 9.46
CA LEU A 104 -14.23 -10.95 8.03
C LEU A 104 -13.65 -9.63 7.50
N TYR A 105 -12.60 -9.74 6.69
CA TYR A 105 -11.88 -8.62 6.11
C TYR A 105 -12.07 -8.60 4.60
N PHE A 106 -12.45 -7.45 4.05
CA PHE A 106 -12.59 -7.26 2.60
C PHE A 106 -11.34 -6.58 2.03
N GLY A 107 -10.89 -7.06 0.89
CA GLY A 107 -9.83 -6.43 0.13
C GLY A 107 -10.27 -5.09 -0.47
N CYS A 108 -9.33 -4.15 -0.61
CA CYS A 108 -9.63 -2.80 -1.08
C CYS A 108 -10.07 -2.72 -2.55
N ASN A 109 -9.82 -3.77 -3.33
CA ASN A 109 -10.22 -3.90 -4.73
C ASN A 109 -11.38 -4.90 -4.89
N MET A 110 -12.05 -5.28 -3.81
CA MET A 110 -13.20 -6.18 -3.88
C MET A 110 -14.40 -5.44 -4.50
N LEU A 111 -15.09 -6.11 -5.42
CA LEU A 111 -16.31 -5.57 -6.04
C LEU A 111 -17.43 -5.37 -4.99
N PRO A 112 -18.21 -4.26 -5.06
CA PRO A 112 -19.28 -3.98 -4.11
C PRO A 112 -20.31 -5.10 -3.98
N GLU A 113 -20.60 -5.82 -5.07
CA GLU A 113 -21.54 -6.93 -5.08
C GLU A 113 -21.06 -8.10 -4.20
N HIS A 114 -19.75 -8.38 -4.23
CA HIS A 114 -19.14 -9.41 -3.38
C HIS A 114 -19.10 -8.98 -1.92
N ILE A 115 -18.78 -7.70 -1.65
CA ILE A 115 -18.83 -7.14 -0.29
C ILE A 115 -20.24 -7.29 0.29
N CYS A 116 -21.28 -6.95 -0.48
CA CYS A 116 -22.67 -7.08 -0.07
C CYS A 116 -23.06 -8.54 0.22
N MET A 117 -22.68 -9.46 -0.68
CA MET A 117 -22.95 -10.89 -0.49
C MET A 117 -22.28 -11.44 0.77
N LEU A 118 -20.99 -11.17 0.96
CA LEU A 118 -20.21 -11.66 2.10
C LEU A 118 -20.65 -10.99 3.41
N SER A 119 -21.05 -9.71 3.37
CA SER A 119 -21.59 -9.01 4.54
C SER A 119 -22.84 -9.70 5.08
N LYS A 120 -23.76 -10.12 4.20
CA LYS A 120 -24.96 -10.89 4.61
C LYS A 120 -24.59 -12.21 5.30
N ILE A 121 -23.48 -12.84 4.92
CA ILE A 121 -23.01 -14.08 5.55
C ILE A 121 -22.41 -13.76 6.92
N ALA A 122 -21.56 -12.74 7.01
CA ALA A 122 -20.98 -12.29 8.27
C ALA A 122 -22.06 -11.87 9.29
N ASP A 123 -23.12 -11.20 8.84
CA ASP A 123 -24.26 -10.83 9.70
C ASP A 123 -24.99 -12.07 10.23
N LYS A 124 -25.23 -13.08 9.38
CA LYS A 124 -25.83 -14.36 9.81
C LYS A 124 -24.95 -15.11 10.80
N LEU A 125 -23.63 -15.01 10.64
CA LEU A 125 -22.66 -15.60 11.56
C LEU A 125 -22.43 -14.74 12.80
N ASN A 126 -22.93 -13.50 12.84
CA ASN A 126 -22.66 -12.53 13.90
C ASN A 126 -21.15 -12.37 14.17
N ILE A 127 -20.41 -12.02 13.12
CA ILE A 127 -18.97 -11.76 13.15
C ILE A 127 -18.68 -10.34 12.66
N ASP A 128 -17.56 -9.77 13.11
CA ASP A 128 -17.17 -8.42 12.74
C ASP A 128 -16.77 -8.32 11.27
N LYS A 129 -16.85 -7.11 10.72
CA LYS A 129 -16.54 -6.83 9.32
C LYS A 129 -15.63 -5.62 9.20
N TYR A 130 -14.62 -5.73 8.36
CA TYR A 130 -13.64 -4.67 8.13
C TYR A 130 -13.28 -4.56 6.65
N VAL A 131 -12.90 -3.37 6.20
CA VAL A 131 -12.38 -3.15 4.84
C VAL A 131 -10.92 -2.72 4.94
N MET A 132 -10.05 -3.31 4.11
CA MET A 132 -8.72 -2.76 3.87
C MET A 132 -8.85 -1.37 3.28
N VAL A 133 -8.37 -0.34 3.99
CA VAL A 133 -8.33 1.00 3.45
C VAL A 133 -7.28 1.07 2.35
N ASP A 134 -7.60 1.55 1.16
CA ASP A 134 -6.58 1.85 0.15
C ASP A 134 -5.75 3.07 0.56
N ILE A 135 -4.49 2.85 0.94
CA ILE A 135 -3.54 3.93 1.22
C ILE A 135 -2.75 4.33 -0.03
N ARG A 136 -3.00 3.71 -1.19
CA ARG A 136 -2.51 4.29 -2.45
C ARG A 136 -3.04 5.71 -2.47
N GLY A 137 -2.14 6.66 -2.73
CA GLY A 137 -2.49 8.07 -2.75
C GLY A 137 -3.70 8.32 -3.67
N PRO A 138 -4.27 9.52 -3.62
CA PRO A 138 -5.52 9.81 -4.30
C PRO A 138 -5.50 9.36 -5.76
N ASP A 139 -6.58 8.73 -6.23
CA ASP A 139 -6.70 8.31 -7.63
C ASP A 139 -6.80 9.56 -8.52
N TRP A 140 -5.64 10.07 -8.93
CA TRP A 140 -5.54 11.30 -9.71
C TRP A 140 -6.25 11.21 -11.06
N GLN A 141 -6.43 10.00 -11.60
CA GLN A 141 -7.15 9.83 -12.86
C GLN A 141 -8.65 10.03 -12.62
N LEU A 142 -9.22 9.32 -11.64
CA LEU A 142 -10.63 9.47 -11.26
C LEU A 142 -10.94 10.93 -10.87
N ILE A 143 -10.11 11.53 -10.04
CA ILE A 143 -10.28 12.93 -9.57
C ILE A 143 -10.22 13.91 -10.75
N LYS A 144 -9.33 13.66 -11.72
CA LYS A 144 -9.26 14.48 -12.94
C LYS A 144 -10.53 14.33 -13.77
N GLU A 145 -10.98 13.09 -13.99
CA GLU A 145 -12.21 12.80 -14.75
C GLU A 145 -13.43 13.47 -14.11
N GLU A 146 -13.60 13.37 -12.79
CA GLU A 146 -14.67 14.06 -12.06
C GLU A 146 -14.58 15.59 -12.18
N TYR A 147 -13.39 16.16 -12.02
CA TYR A 147 -13.16 17.60 -12.19
C TYR A 147 -13.55 18.08 -13.61
N LEU A 148 -13.20 17.30 -14.63
CA LEU A 148 -13.53 17.60 -16.03
C LEU A 148 -15.03 17.42 -16.31
N ASN A 149 -15.68 16.40 -15.75
CA ASN A 149 -17.12 16.17 -15.86
C ASN A 149 -17.93 17.31 -15.24
N LEU A 150 -17.40 17.93 -14.18
CA LEU A 150 -17.95 19.13 -13.55
C LEU A 150 -17.55 20.42 -14.29
N ASN A 151 -16.93 20.32 -15.47
CA ASN A 151 -16.48 21.43 -16.31
C ASN A 151 -15.57 22.45 -15.57
N GLY A 152 -14.89 22.00 -14.52
CA GLY A 152 -14.08 22.82 -13.63
C GLY A 152 -14.87 23.83 -12.78
N ASP A 153 -16.20 23.79 -12.78
CA ASP A 153 -17.06 24.68 -12.00
C ASP A 153 -17.25 24.14 -10.58
N VAL A 154 -16.14 23.99 -9.86
CA VAL A 154 -16.12 23.48 -8.49
C VAL A 154 -15.32 24.40 -7.56
N LYS A 155 -15.78 24.51 -6.33
CA LYS A 155 -14.95 25.05 -5.25
C LYS A 155 -13.86 24.03 -4.92
N LEU A 156 -12.67 24.26 -5.48
CA LEU A 156 -11.53 23.36 -5.40
C LEU A 156 -11.13 22.95 -3.96
N LYS A 157 -11.45 23.76 -2.94
CA LYS A 157 -11.23 23.42 -1.54
C LYS A 157 -12.21 22.34 -1.04
N GLU A 158 -13.51 22.53 -1.29
CA GLU A 158 -14.56 21.57 -0.92
C GLU A 158 -14.39 20.26 -1.71
N PHE A 159 -14.05 20.37 -3.00
CA PHE A 159 -13.73 19.22 -3.85
C PHE A 159 -12.51 18.43 -3.34
N ALA A 160 -11.45 19.11 -2.89
CA ALA A 160 -10.28 18.43 -2.29
C ALA A 160 -10.65 17.71 -0.98
N GLU A 161 -11.46 18.35 -0.13
CA GLU A 161 -11.93 17.75 1.13
C GLU A 161 -12.78 16.49 0.87
N GLY A 162 -13.64 16.50 -0.15
CA GLY A 162 -14.45 15.35 -0.56
C GLY A 162 -13.63 14.11 -0.95
N HIS A 163 -12.41 14.30 -1.49
CA HIS A 163 -11.49 13.21 -1.81
C HIS A 163 -10.43 12.94 -0.71
N GLY A 164 -10.53 13.58 0.46
CA GLY A 164 -9.56 13.43 1.54
C GLY A 164 -8.17 14.00 1.23
N ILE A 165 -8.09 14.98 0.33
CA ILE A 165 -6.83 15.56 -0.17
C ILE A 165 -6.65 16.97 0.40
N LYS A 166 -5.39 17.31 0.75
CA LYS A 166 -5.06 18.71 1.03
C LYS A 166 -5.29 19.56 -0.22
N TYR A 167 -6.04 20.66 -0.07
CA TYR A 167 -6.28 21.65 -1.12
C TYR A 167 -5.01 22.05 -1.90
N SER A 168 -3.90 22.27 -1.19
CA SER A 168 -2.62 22.65 -1.80
C SER A 168 -2.07 21.57 -2.74
N THR A 169 -2.21 20.29 -2.38
CA THR A 169 -1.77 19.15 -3.20
C THR A 169 -2.59 19.07 -4.48
N LEU A 170 -3.92 19.16 -4.38
CA LEU A 170 -4.81 19.14 -5.53
C LEU A 170 -4.51 20.31 -6.48
N ARG A 171 -4.42 21.53 -5.94
CA ARG A 171 -4.11 22.74 -6.72
C ARG A 171 -2.77 22.62 -7.46
N SER A 172 -1.74 22.12 -6.78
CA SER A 172 -0.42 21.93 -7.39
C SER A 172 -0.45 20.90 -8.51
N ARG A 173 -1.19 19.79 -8.34
CA ARG A 173 -1.33 18.73 -9.35
C ARG A 173 -2.06 19.24 -10.59
N LYS A 174 -3.25 19.82 -10.38
CA LYS A 174 -4.09 20.44 -11.42
C LYS A 174 -3.30 21.40 -12.31
N ASN A 175 -2.48 22.25 -11.70
CA ASN A 175 -1.65 23.20 -12.44
C ASN A 175 -0.51 22.51 -13.21
N ARG A 176 0.18 21.55 -12.61
CA ARG A 176 1.29 20.82 -13.26
C ARG A 176 0.84 20.02 -14.47
N GLU A 177 -0.37 19.47 -14.41
CA GLU A 177 -0.98 18.67 -15.47
C GLU A 177 -1.94 19.46 -16.36
N ASN A 178 -2.10 20.77 -16.11
CA ASN A 178 -2.90 21.68 -16.91
C ASN A 178 -4.33 21.19 -17.20
N TRP A 179 -5.03 20.68 -16.19
CA TRP A 179 -6.37 20.08 -16.36
C TRP A 179 -7.36 21.04 -17.05
N ASP A 180 -7.25 22.35 -16.80
CA ASP A 180 -8.13 23.37 -17.41
C ASP A 180 -8.00 23.44 -18.94
N SER A 181 -6.90 22.96 -19.53
CA SER A 181 -6.75 22.94 -21.00
C SER A 181 -7.71 21.98 -21.69
N GLU A 182 -8.17 20.95 -20.98
CA GLU A 182 -9.11 19.96 -21.51
C GLU A 182 -10.57 20.44 -21.44
N ILE A 183 -10.87 21.37 -20.53
CA ILE A 183 -12.15 22.07 -20.42
C ILE A 183 -12.30 23.09 -21.57
N ASN A 184 -11.20 23.77 -21.91
CA ASN A 184 -11.19 24.89 -22.85
C ASN A 184 -11.21 24.48 -24.35
N LYS A 185 -11.39 23.20 -24.70
CA LYS A 185 -11.61 22.81 -26.10
C LYS A 185 -12.98 23.20 -26.65
N ASN A 186 -13.96 23.48 -25.78
CA ASN A 186 -15.34 23.77 -26.19
C ASN A 186 -15.84 25.20 -25.85
N VAL A 187 -15.03 26.06 -25.23
CA VAL A 187 -15.41 27.46 -24.96
C VAL A 187 -14.22 28.37 -25.19
N ALA A 188 -14.33 29.24 -26.20
CA ALA A 188 -13.35 30.30 -26.48
C ALA A 188 -13.26 31.24 -25.27
N THR A 189 -12.15 31.20 -24.54
CA THR A 189 -11.92 32.13 -23.42
C THR A 189 -11.54 33.51 -23.94
N LYS A 190 -12.54 34.41 -24.03
CA LYS A 190 -12.30 35.85 -23.89
C LYS A 190 -12.00 36.13 -22.42
N SER A 191 -10.75 36.45 -22.10
CA SER A 191 -10.37 37.69 -21.39
C SER A 191 -8.97 37.57 -20.79
N ALA A 192 -8.04 38.30 -21.41
CA ALA A 192 -6.73 38.60 -20.86
C ALA A 192 -6.87 39.59 -19.70
N THR A 193 -6.45 39.20 -18.49
CA THR A 193 -6.19 40.18 -17.43
C THR A 193 -4.74 40.65 -17.57
N LYS A 194 -4.54 41.83 -18.18
CA LYS A 194 -3.25 42.53 -18.14
C LYS A 194 -2.96 42.95 -16.71
N GLN A 195 -2.02 42.30 -16.04
CA GLN A 195 -1.44 42.83 -14.81
C GLN A 195 -0.65 44.11 -15.14
N LYS A 196 -1.06 45.25 -14.57
CA LYS A 196 -0.24 46.47 -14.53
C LYS A 196 0.86 46.26 -13.49
N ASN A 197 2.11 46.16 -13.94
CA ASN A 197 3.26 46.34 -13.06
C ASN A 197 3.30 47.80 -12.60
N VAL A 198 3.01 48.07 -11.32
CA VAL A 198 3.26 49.38 -10.70
C VAL A 198 4.43 49.22 -9.76
N ALA A 199 5.64 49.53 -10.24
CA ALA A 199 6.82 49.66 -9.41
C ALA A 199 6.75 50.96 -8.61
N THR A 200 6.89 50.88 -7.28
CA THR A 200 7.05 52.05 -6.41
C THR A 200 8.52 52.43 -6.36
N PHE A 201 8.84 53.63 -6.83
CA PHE A 201 10.15 54.25 -6.63
C PHE A 201 10.27 54.78 -5.20
N LYS A 202 11.29 54.34 -4.45
CA LYS A 202 11.71 55.02 -3.22
C LYS A 202 12.94 55.87 -3.53
N ASN A 203 12.77 57.19 -3.44
CA ASN A 203 13.86 58.17 -3.51
C ASN A 203 14.78 58.07 -2.30
N LYS A 204 16.07 58.32 -2.55
CA LYS A 204 17.15 58.56 -1.59
C LYS A 204 17.13 60.02 -1.10
N ASP A 205 17.95 60.24 -0.05
CA ASP A 205 18.48 61.51 0.50
C ASP A 205 17.62 62.04 1.67
N GLU A 206 18.10 62.33 2.90
CA GLU A 206 19.41 62.51 3.56
C GLU A 206 19.23 62.12 5.05
N LEU A 207 20.23 61.61 5.78
CA LEU A 207 21.19 62.41 6.55
C LEU A 207 22.37 61.53 6.97
N ALA A 208 23.57 62.00 6.66
CA ALA A 208 24.85 61.46 7.09
C ALA A 208 25.14 61.77 8.57
N ILE A 209 25.96 60.95 9.24
CA ILE A 209 27.16 61.37 10.00
C ILE A 209 27.92 60.13 10.56
N ASN A 210 29.22 60.11 10.22
CA ASN A 210 30.41 59.47 10.84
C ASN A 210 30.50 57.93 10.97
N ARG A 211 31.33 57.26 10.16
CA ARG A 211 32.82 57.09 10.21
C ARG A 211 33.26 56.03 11.22
N ASP A 212 33.71 54.86 10.74
CA ASP A 212 35.13 54.51 10.82
C ASP A 212 35.56 53.40 9.85
N ARG A 213 36.81 53.52 9.38
CA ARG A 213 37.51 52.72 8.37
C ARG A 213 38.34 51.61 9.02
N SER A 214 38.36 50.42 8.43
CA SER A 214 39.61 49.65 8.22
C SER A 214 39.47 48.55 7.15
N ASN A 215 40.00 48.85 5.96
CA ASN A 215 40.81 48.05 5.01
C ASN A 215 40.62 46.51 4.92
N ASN A 216 40.18 45.98 3.76
CA ASN A 216 40.96 45.50 2.58
C ASN A 216 41.26 43.98 2.71
N THR A 217 40.85 43.05 1.83
CA THR A 217 41.31 42.85 0.44
C THR A 217 40.53 41.76 -0.31
N MET A 218 40.28 42.00 -1.62
CA MET A 218 40.28 41.10 -2.79
C MET A 218 39.38 39.84 -2.87
N SER A 219 38.41 39.91 -3.79
CA SER A 219 37.87 38.81 -4.61
C SER A 219 38.76 38.54 -5.84
N PRO A 220 38.66 37.37 -6.50
CA PRO A 220 37.82 37.34 -7.70
C PRO A 220 36.98 36.06 -7.93
N LYS A 221 35.94 36.28 -8.73
CA LYS A 221 34.94 35.36 -9.27
C LYS A 221 35.52 34.13 -9.99
N ALA A 222 34.80 33.01 -9.91
CA ALA A 222 34.71 32.05 -11.01
C ALA A 222 33.31 31.44 -11.09
N THR A 223 32.58 31.84 -12.13
CA THR A 223 31.39 31.20 -12.70
C THR A 223 31.77 29.92 -13.43
N PHE A 224 31.03 28.83 -13.21
CA PHE A 224 30.83 27.79 -14.22
C PHE A 224 29.36 27.37 -14.29
N LYS A 225 28.76 27.60 -15.45
CA LYS A 225 27.54 26.93 -15.92
C LYS A 225 27.97 25.65 -16.62
N THR A 226 27.30 24.53 -16.35
CA THR A 226 27.03 23.50 -17.36
C THR A 226 25.66 22.87 -17.11
N ASN A 227 24.79 22.96 -18.12
CA ASN A 227 23.65 22.07 -18.31
C ASN A 227 24.18 20.72 -18.80
N THR A 228 23.66 19.59 -18.30
CA THR A 228 23.27 18.44 -19.13
C THR A 228 22.53 17.34 -18.37
N THR A 229 21.34 17.03 -18.91
CA THR A 229 20.73 15.71 -19.12
C THR A 229 20.19 14.87 -17.95
N ASN A 230 18.86 14.72 -17.99
CA ASN A 230 18.07 13.55 -17.58
C ASN A 230 18.82 12.21 -17.73
N LYS A 231 18.72 11.36 -16.70
CA LYS A 231 18.47 9.91 -16.84
C LYS A 231 18.02 9.32 -15.50
N SER A 232 16.71 9.08 -15.41
CA SER A 232 16.09 8.06 -14.58
C SER A 232 16.65 6.69 -14.97
N GLY A 233 17.13 5.91 -14.01
CA GLY A 233 17.49 4.51 -14.21
C GLY A 233 17.44 3.76 -12.89
N ALA A 234 16.65 2.68 -12.84
CA ALA A 234 16.69 1.68 -11.78
C ALA A 234 18.05 0.96 -11.81
N PRO A 235 18.60 0.54 -10.65
CA PRO A 235 19.83 -0.27 -10.63
C PRO A 235 19.63 -1.58 -11.40
N ILE A 236 20.60 -1.89 -12.25
CA ILE A 236 20.65 -3.12 -13.05
C ILE A 236 21.14 -4.29 -12.18
N GLY A 237 20.32 -5.35 -12.10
CA GLY A 237 20.78 -6.73 -11.94
C GLY A 237 20.66 -7.36 -10.55
N ASN A 238 19.68 -8.27 -10.39
CA ASN A 238 19.87 -9.48 -9.58
C ASN A 238 19.83 -10.67 -10.55
N LYS A 239 20.95 -11.41 -10.67
CA LYS A 239 21.13 -12.51 -11.64
C LYS A 239 20.93 -13.91 -11.06
N ASN A 240 20.32 -14.07 -9.89
CA ASN A 240 20.09 -15.39 -9.30
C ASN A 240 18.62 -15.61 -8.94
N ALA A 241 17.79 -15.94 -9.94
CA ALA A 241 16.49 -16.59 -9.75
C ALA A 241 16.00 -17.21 -11.07
N LEU A 242 16.46 -18.42 -11.40
CA LEU A 242 15.73 -19.28 -12.34
C LEU A 242 14.61 -19.97 -11.54
N GLY A 243 13.36 -19.58 -11.79
CA GLY A 243 12.21 -20.41 -11.41
C GLY A 243 11.20 -19.88 -10.40
N ASN A 244 11.22 -18.60 -10.01
CA ASN A 244 10.09 -18.03 -9.25
C ASN A 244 9.78 -16.62 -9.75
N SER A 245 8.60 -16.44 -10.35
CA SER A 245 8.08 -15.11 -10.71
C SER A 245 7.57 -14.44 -9.44
N GLY A 246 8.51 -14.03 -8.58
CA GLY A 246 8.25 -13.10 -7.49
C GLY A 246 7.62 -11.85 -8.06
N GLY A 247 6.33 -11.65 -7.79
CA GLY A 247 5.63 -10.42 -8.11
C GLY A 247 6.32 -9.21 -7.47
N PRO A 248 6.07 -8.00 -7.97
CA PRO A 248 6.72 -6.80 -7.46
C PRO A 248 6.44 -6.66 -5.97
N GLY A 249 7.51 -6.70 -5.16
CA GLY A 249 7.44 -6.54 -3.72
C GLY A 249 6.56 -5.34 -3.35
N GLY A 250 5.60 -5.59 -2.46
CA GLY A 250 4.63 -4.62 -1.99
C GLY A 250 5.32 -3.45 -1.25
N PRO A 251 4.77 -2.23 -1.33
CA PRO A 251 5.40 -1.05 -0.75
C PRO A 251 5.51 -1.12 0.79
N ILE A 252 6.56 -0.47 1.31
CA ILE A 252 6.97 -0.49 2.73
C ILE A 252 6.06 0.42 3.57
N ARG A 253 4.78 0.06 3.82
CA ARG A 253 3.94 0.59 4.92
C ARG A 253 2.74 -0.35 5.21
N ASN A 254 2.59 -0.83 6.45
CA ASN A 254 1.38 -1.54 6.90
C ASN A 254 0.17 -0.59 6.97
N ARG A 255 -1.04 -1.09 6.71
CA ARG A 255 -2.28 -0.30 6.59
C ARG A 255 -3.11 -0.29 7.88
N VAL A 256 -3.99 0.71 7.98
CA VAL A 256 -5.04 0.78 9.00
C VAL A 256 -6.31 0.10 8.48
N LEU A 257 -6.98 -0.66 9.33
CA LEU A 257 -8.27 -1.30 9.06
C LEU A 257 -9.40 -0.34 9.46
N ALA A 258 -10.48 -0.28 8.67
CA ALA A 258 -11.66 0.54 8.98
C ALA A 258 -12.91 -0.32 9.14
N THR A 259 -13.80 0.10 10.04
CA THR A 259 -15.14 -0.49 10.21
C THR A 259 -16.01 -0.17 8.99
N THR A 260 -16.97 -1.04 8.68
CA THR A 260 -17.79 -0.95 7.46
C THR A 260 -18.90 0.11 7.49
N GLU A 261 -18.90 1.02 8.46
CA GLU A 261 -19.97 2.01 8.64
C GLU A 261 -20.17 2.95 7.43
N ASN A 262 -19.19 3.04 6.52
CA ASN A 262 -19.21 3.95 5.37
C ASN A 262 -19.65 3.31 4.03
N TYR A 263 -20.06 2.04 3.99
CA TYR A 263 -20.42 1.33 2.75
C TYR A 263 -21.82 0.71 2.77
N SER A 264 -22.75 1.32 3.52
CA SER A 264 -24.15 0.86 3.64
C SER A 264 -25.06 1.43 2.56
#